data_AF-A0A0B6ZF31-F1
#
_entry.id   AF-A0A0B6ZF31-F1
#
_cell.length_a   1.000
_cell.length_b   1.000
_cell.length_c   1.000
_cell.angle_alpha   90.00
_cell.angle_beta   90.00
_cell.angle_gamma   90.00
#
_symmetry.space_group_name_H-M   'P 1'
#
loop_
_entity.id
_entity.type
_entity.pdbx_description
1 polymer ?
#
loop_
_entity_poly.entity_id
_entity_poly.type
_entity_poly.pdbx_seq_one_letter_code
_entity_poly.pdbx_strand_id
1 'polypeptide(L)'
;MALSTNVQLMFCNFFVTWTLVMTNGEFDPASVVQAWYDEITDYDYNTQACTGVCGHYTQVVWASSQALGCSVKYCNYLEGASEFGFNSGYNYVCHYAPGGNYRGQRPFIKGKACSQCPEETEFCVRHMCAQQPQLGSGSHWIQNSKSHLGLLFLSVVTLQLLQVK
;
A
#
# COMPACT_ATOMS: atom_id res chain seq x y z
N MET A 1 -4.96 15.98 -14.64
CA MET A 1 -5.86 16.69 -13.70
C MET A 1 -5.01 17.31 -12.61
N ALA A 2 -4.95 18.63 -12.54
CA ALA A 2 -4.28 19.31 -11.44
C ALA A 2 -5.24 19.33 -10.24
N LEU A 3 -4.83 18.75 -9.11
CA LEU A 3 -5.56 18.88 -7.84
C LEU A 3 -5.62 20.37 -7.47
N SER A 4 -6.74 20.83 -6.90
CA SER A 4 -6.87 22.22 -6.47
C SER A 4 -5.77 22.57 -5.45
N THR A 5 -5.37 23.84 -5.41
CA THR A 5 -4.36 24.34 -4.45
C THR A 5 -4.70 24.00 -3.00
N ASN A 6 -5.98 23.98 -2.64
CA ASN A 6 -6.45 23.59 -1.32
C ASN A 6 -6.22 22.10 -1.01
N VAL A 7 -6.43 21.22 -1.99
CA VAL A 7 -6.15 19.78 -1.84
C VAL A 7 -4.64 19.51 -1.77
N GLN A 8 -3.83 20.31 -2.48
CA GLN A 8 -2.37 20.21 -2.41
C GLN A 8 -1.81 20.69 -1.06
N LEU A 9 -2.36 21.76 -0.49
CA LEU A 9 -2.00 22.23 0.84
C LEU A 9 -2.38 21.21 1.92
N MET A 10 -3.56 20.59 1.81
CA MET A 10 -3.94 19.51 2.72
C MET A 10 -2.92 18.37 2.68
N PHE A 11 -2.50 17.91 1.50
CA PHE A 11 -1.55 16.81 1.38
C PHE A 11 -0.17 17.11 2.00
N CYS A 12 0.31 18.35 1.94
CA CYS A 12 1.60 18.75 2.53
C CYS A 12 1.52 19.12 4.03
N ASN A 13 0.30 19.32 4.55
CA ASN A 13 0.00 19.63 5.95
C ASN A 13 -0.64 18.44 6.70
N PHE A 14 -0.73 17.27 6.07
CA PHE A 14 -1.40 16.12 6.66
C PHE A 14 -0.46 15.39 7.62
N PHE A 15 -0.68 15.56 8.92
CA PHE A 15 0.04 14.85 9.98
C PHE A 15 -0.60 13.51 10.39
N VAL A 16 -1.74 13.11 9.80
CA VAL A 16 -2.73 12.30 10.54
C VAL A 16 -3.26 11.02 9.86
N THR A 17 -2.68 10.55 8.75
CA THR A 17 -3.03 9.21 8.22
C THR A 17 -1.96 8.19 8.57
N TRP A 18 -2.39 7.00 9.01
CA TRP A 18 -1.58 5.86 9.48
C TRP A 18 -0.63 5.23 8.44
N THR A 19 -0.48 5.86 7.29
CA THR A 19 0.22 5.37 6.09
C THR A 19 0.97 6.51 5.42
N LEU A 20 1.70 7.27 6.22
CA LEU A 20 2.41 8.46 5.79
C LEU A 20 3.91 8.30 6.06
N VAL A 21 4.71 8.53 5.02
CA VAL A 21 6.16 8.71 5.15
C VAL A 21 6.58 9.97 4.41
N MET A 22 7.43 10.75 5.08
CA MET A 22 8.08 11.93 4.54
C MET A 22 9.54 11.60 4.25
N THR A 23 10.03 11.98 3.07
CA THR A 23 11.45 11.83 2.71
C THR A 23 11.94 13.07 1.96
N ASN A 24 13.16 13.50 2.23
CA ASN A 24 13.85 14.57 1.50
C ASN A 24 14.72 14.03 0.34
N GLY A 25 14.64 12.72 0.06
CA GLY A 25 15.35 12.06 -1.02
C GLY A 25 14.67 12.16 -2.38
N GLU A 26 15.15 11.37 -3.33
CA GLU A 26 14.59 11.28 -4.68
C GLU A 26 13.20 10.62 -4.68
N PHE A 27 12.50 10.74 -5.81
CA PHE A 27 11.24 10.01 -6.01
C PHE A 27 11.50 8.51 -6.12
N ASP A 28 11.18 7.78 -5.07
CA ASP A 28 11.34 6.33 -5.00
C ASP A 28 10.23 5.70 -4.12
N PRO A 29 9.09 5.34 -4.73
CA PRO A 29 8.01 4.65 -4.01
C PRO A 29 8.43 3.27 -3.46
N ALA A 30 9.42 2.61 -4.05
CA ALA A 30 9.81 1.26 -3.64
C ALA A 30 10.53 1.28 -2.30
N SER A 31 11.47 2.22 -2.09
CA SER A 31 12.13 2.37 -0.79
C SER A 31 11.16 2.77 0.33
N VAL A 32 10.11 3.53 0.03
CA VAL A 32 9.07 3.87 1.02
C VAL A 32 8.30 2.63 1.46
N VAL A 33 7.86 1.79 0.52
CA VAL A 33 7.18 0.54 0.86
C VAL A 33 8.12 -0.43 1.58
N GLN A 34 9.40 -0.45 1.22
CA GLN A 34 10.41 -1.23 1.93
C GLN A 34 10.59 -0.73 3.37
N ALA A 35 10.67 0.58 3.58
CA ALA A 35 10.77 1.16 4.93
C ALA A 35 9.54 0.84 5.79
N TRP A 36 8.33 0.84 5.21
CA TRP A 36 7.12 0.36 5.89
C TRP A 36 7.20 -1.12 6.24
N TYR A 37 7.72 -1.94 5.34
CA TYR A 37 7.87 -3.37 5.58
C TYR A 37 8.94 -3.68 6.65
N ASP A 38 10.03 -2.92 6.68
CA ASP A 38 11.18 -3.14 7.56
C ASP A 38 10.82 -2.98 9.05
N GLU A 39 9.71 -2.33 9.38
CA GLU A 39 9.09 -2.36 10.72
C GLU A 39 8.80 -3.78 11.25
N ILE A 40 8.83 -4.80 10.39
CA ILE A 40 8.81 -6.22 10.80
C ILE A 40 9.88 -6.54 11.85
N THR A 41 11.01 -5.83 11.87
CA THR A 41 12.07 -6.06 12.85
C THR A 41 11.64 -5.76 14.29
N ASP A 42 10.63 -4.90 14.46
CA ASP A 42 10.07 -4.50 15.75
C ASP A 42 8.78 -5.25 16.12
N TYR A 43 8.26 -6.09 15.22
CA TYR A 43 6.97 -6.77 15.41
C TYR A 43 7.12 -8.27 15.68
N ASP A 44 6.66 -8.71 16.86
CA ASP A 44 6.50 -10.13 17.17
C ASP A 44 5.08 -10.59 16.86
N TYR A 45 4.92 -11.41 15.82
CA TYR A 45 3.62 -11.97 15.42
C TYR A 45 2.93 -12.80 16.52
N ASN A 46 3.69 -13.59 17.29
CA ASN A 46 3.13 -14.54 18.23
C ASN A 46 2.51 -13.81 19.42
N THR A 47 3.23 -12.84 19.96
CA THR A 47 2.80 -12.02 21.11
C THR A 47 2.00 -10.78 20.70
N GLN A 48 2.07 -10.39 19.41
CA GLN A 48 1.59 -9.10 18.89
C GLN A 48 2.29 -7.89 19.55
N ALA A 49 3.45 -8.11 20.17
CA ALA A 49 4.25 -7.04 20.75
C ALA A 49 4.91 -6.21 19.64
N CYS A 50 5.00 -4.91 19.88
CA CYS A 50 5.69 -3.95 19.02
C CYS A 50 6.69 -3.17 19.87
N THR A 51 7.98 -3.21 19.52
CA THR A 51 9.05 -2.51 20.26
C THR A 51 9.36 -1.11 19.73
N GLY A 52 8.84 -0.76 18.55
CA GLY A 52 9.02 0.52 17.88
C GLY A 52 7.74 0.98 17.21
N VAL A 53 7.80 1.17 15.88
CA VAL A 53 6.62 1.41 15.03
C VAL A 53 6.39 0.15 14.22
N CYS A 54 5.15 -0.35 14.20
CA CYS A 54 4.80 -1.58 13.47
C CYS A 54 3.56 -1.43 12.58
N GLY A 55 2.88 -0.29 12.68
CA GLY A 55 1.58 -0.08 12.06
C GLY A 55 1.64 -0.07 10.53
N HIS A 56 2.75 0.38 9.95
CA HIS A 56 2.92 0.36 8.51
C HIS A 56 3.15 -1.06 8.03
N TYR A 57 4.04 -1.82 8.68
CA TYR A 57 4.26 -3.23 8.36
C TYR A 57 2.97 -4.03 8.44
N THR A 58 2.24 -3.94 9.56
CA THR A 58 1.02 -4.73 9.74
C THR A 58 -0.05 -4.38 8.71
N GLN A 59 -0.13 -3.13 8.26
CA GLN A 59 -1.05 -2.74 7.19
C GLN A 59 -0.60 -3.25 5.82
N VAL A 60 0.70 -3.21 5.50
CA VAL A 60 1.26 -3.70 4.24
C VAL A 60 0.95 -5.19 4.04
N VAL A 61 1.02 -5.98 5.12
CA VAL A 61 0.78 -7.43 5.07
C VAL A 61 -0.62 -7.84 5.56
N TRP A 62 -1.57 -6.91 5.60
CA TRP A 62 -2.92 -7.17 6.10
C TRP A 62 -3.74 -8.01 5.11
N ALA A 63 -4.02 -9.26 5.46
CA ALA A 63 -4.60 -10.27 4.55
C ALA A 63 -5.98 -9.91 4.01
N SER A 64 -6.79 -9.17 4.78
CA SER A 64 -8.12 -8.75 4.33
C SER A 64 -8.11 -7.48 3.48
N SER A 65 -6.97 -6.78 3.36
CA SER A 65 -6.85 -5.59 2.51
C SER A 65 -6.62 -6.01 1.07
N GLN A 66 -7.58 -5.74 0.19
CA GLN A 66 -7.63 -6.26 -1.18
C GLN A 66 -7.40 -5.18 -2.24
N ALA A 67 -7.52 -3.91 -1.88
CA ALA A 67 -7.33 -2.77 -2.75
C ALA A 67 -6.43 -1.74 -2.09
N LEU A 68 -5.62 -1.07 -2.93
CA LEU A 68 -4.66 -0.06 -2.54
C LEU A 68 -4.75 1.13 -3.51
N GLY A 69 -4.78 2.34 -2.98
CA GLY A 69 -4.63 3.57 -3.76
C GLY A 69 -3.58 4.46 -3.14
N CYS A 70 -2.58 4.88 -3.91
CA CYS A 70 -1.49 5.72 -3.42
C CYS A 70 -1.38 7.04 -4.18
N SER A 71 -0.89 8.07 -3.48
CA SER A 71 -0.57 9.38 -4.03
C SER A 71 0.78 9.83 -3.51
N VAL A 72 1.51 10.56 -4.34
CA VAL A 72 2.81 11.13 -3.99
C VAL A 72 2.84 12.58 -4.43
N LYS A 73 3.38 13.45 -3.57
CA LYS A 73 3.51 14.89 -3.86
C LYS A 73 4.82 15.41 -3.30
N TYR A 74 5.56 16.14 -4.12
CA TYR A 74 6.63 16.99 -3.62
C TYR A 74 6.05 18.25 -2.96
N CYS A 75 6.52 18.53 -1.76
CA CYS A 75 6.08 19.61 -0.91
C CYS A 75 7.30 20.49 -0.58
N ASN A 76 7.24 21.76 -0.98
CA ASN A 76 8.28 22.75 -0.63
C ASN A 76 8.31 23.04 0.88
N TYR A 77 7.20 22.74 1.56
CA TYR A 77 7.06 22.78 3.00
C TYR A 77 6.26 21.54 3.42
N LEU A 78 6.85 20.71 4.27
CA LEU A 78 6.20 19.57 4.92
C LEU A 78 6.04 19.90 6.41
N GLU A 79 4.81 19.95 6.87
CA GLU A 79 4.54 20.16 8.29
C GLU A 79 5.12 18.99 9.10
N GLY A 80 5.89 19.29 10.16
CA GLY A 80 6.55 18.27 11.01
C GLY A 80 7.86 17.70 10.50
N ALA A 81 8.16 17.85 9.21
CA ALA A 81 9.42 17.40 8.64
C ALA A 81 10.65 18.06 9.31
N SER A 82 10.48 19.29 9.82
CA SER A 82 11.55 20.04 10.49
C SER A 82 12.10 19.32 11.72
N GLU A 83 11.30 18.48 12.39
CA GLU A 83 11.74 17.64 13.50
C GLU A 83 12.80 16.60 13.07
N PHE A 84 12.80 16.25 11.78
CA PHE A 84 13.73 15.30 11.16
C PHE A 84 14.86 15.99 10.38
N GLY A 85 15.00 17.32 10.51
CA GLY A 85 16.11 18.07 9.92
C GLY A 85 15.93 18.48 8.44
N PHE A 86 14.72 18.42 7.90
CA PHE A 86 14.41 18.89 6.55
C PHE A 86 13.07 19.63 6.50
N ASN A 87 12.87 20.54 5.54
CA ASN A 87 11.63 21.30 5.43
C ASN A 87 10.82 20.96 4.17
N SER A 88 11.44 20.33 3.19
CA SER A 88 10.83 19.98 1.91
C SER A 88 11.13 18.53 1.58
N GLY A 89 10.25 17.91 0.80
CA GLY A 89 10.41 16.52 0.43
C GLY A 89 9.17 15.95 -0.26
N TYR A 90 9.22 14.66 -0.54
CA TYR A 90 8.07 13.91 -1.01
C TYR A 90 7.26 13.39 0.17
N ASN A 91 5.96 13.61 0.13
CA ASN A 91 4.99 12.95 0.99
C ASN A 91 4.34 11.80 0.19
N TYR A 92 4.34 10.60 0.77
CA TYR A 92 3.73 9.40 0.22
C TYR A 92 2.56 9.00 1.09
N VAL A 93 1.40 8.81 0.48
CA VAL A 93 0.18 8.39 1.17
C VAL A 93 -0.45 7.23 0.42
N CYS A 94 -0.77 6.16 1.15
CA CYS A 94 -1.45 4.99 0.61
C CYS A 94 -2.69 4.64 1.44
N HIS A 95 -3.81 4.38 0.78
CA HIS A 95 -5.06 3.97 1.41
C HIS A 95 -5.36 2.51 1.07
N TYR A 96 -5.73 1.73 2.08
CA TYR A 96 -6.01 0.30 1.97
C TYR A 96 -7.52 0.07 2.16
N ALA A 97 -8.10 -0.83 1.36
CA ALA A 97 -9.50 -1.18 1.44
C ALA A 97 -9.71 -2.70 1.29
N PRO A 98 -10.45 -3.35 2.20
CA PRO A 98 -10.75 -2.90 3.56
C PRO A 98 -9.50 -2.44 4.33
N GLY A 99 -9.67 -1.51 5.27
CA GLY A 99 -8.57 -1.09 6.15
C GLY A 99 -8.13 -2.23 7.08
N GLY A 100 -6.88 -2.17 7.54
CA GLY A 100 -6.31 -3.14 8.47
C GLY A 100 -6.11 -2.58 9.88
N ASN A 101 -5.12 -3.15 10.59
CA ASN A 101 -4.67 -2.70 11.91
C ASN A 101 -5.75 -2.69 13.00
N TYR A 102 -6.68 -3.64 12.94
CA TYR A 102 -7.69 -3.81 13.99
C TYR A 102 -7.02 -4.24 15.31
N ARG A 103 -7.33 -3.53 16.41
CA ARG A 103 -6.75 -3.79 17.73
C ARG A 103 -6.99 -5.24 18.16
N GLY A 104 -5.92 -5.89 18.62
CA GLY A 104 -5.95 -7.29 19.08
C GLY A 104 -6.08 -8.33 17.97
N GLN A 105 -5.97 -7.93 16.70
CA GLN A 105 -5.95 -8.83 15.56
C GLN A 105 -4.56 -8.90 14.93
N ARG A 106 -4.23 -10.08 14.38
CA ARG A 106 -3.02 -10.28 13.60
C ARG A 106 -3.26 -9.91 12.14
N PRO A 107 -2.23 -9.44 11.42
CA PRO A 107 -2.39 -9.00 10.05
C PRO A 107 -2.77 -10.12 9.08
N PHE A 108 -2.38 -11.35 9.37
CA PHE A 108 -2.71 -12.54 8.57
C PHE A 108 -2.73 -13.78 9.47
N ILE A 109 -3.16 -14.92 8.91
CA ILE A 109 -3.09 -16.22 9.58
C ILE A 109 -1.81 -16.93 9.11
N LYS A 110 -0.92 -17.27 10.05
CA LYS A 110 0.26 -18.10 9.78
C LYS A 110 -0.17 -19.50 9.33
N GLY A 111 0.38 -19.94 8.20
CA GLY A 111 0.11 -21.26 7.64
C GLY A 111 0.78 -21.45 6.29
N LYS A 112 0.41 -22.52 5.59
CA LYS A 112 0.82 -22.71 4.20
C LYS A 112 0.16 -21.63 3.34
N ALA A 113 0.91 -21.01 2.45
CA ALA A 113 0.36 -20.03 1.51
C ALA A 113 -0.88 -20.58 0.79
N CYS A 114 -1.90 -19.72 0.65
CA CYS A 114 -3.17 -20.01 0.00
C CYS A 114 -4.00 -21.17 0.60
N SER A 115 -3.66 -21.71 1.78
CA SER A 115 -4.42 -22.83 2.36
C SER A 115 -5.81 -22.46 2.89
N GLN A 116 -6.12 -21.16 2.96
CA GLN A 116 -7.39 -20.62 3.47
C GLN A 116 -7.90 -19.50 2.57
N CYS A 117 -7.73 -19.61 1.24
CA CYS A 117 -8.30 -18.62 0.33
C CYS A 117 -9.84 -18.64 0.36
N PRO A 118 -10.50 -17.47 0.40
CA PRO A 118 -11.95 -17.36 0.20
C PRO A 118 -12.37 -17.90 -1.17
N GLU A 119 -13.63 -18.35 -1.29
CA GLU A 119 -14.18 -18.91 -2.53
C GLU A 119 -14.06 -17.94 -3.71
N GLU A 120 -14.29 -16.64 -3.48
CA GLU A 120 -14.21 -15.60 -4.52
C GLU A 120 -12.77 -15.35 -5.01
N THR A 121 -11.76 -15.79 -4.24
CA THR A 121 -10.33 -15.60 -4.51
C THR A 121 -9.55 -16.90 -4.37
N GLU A 122 -10.15 -18.02 -4.79
CA GLU A 122 -9.62 -19.37 -4.57
C GLU A 122 -8.27 -19.65 -5.28
N PHE A 123 -7.90 -18.84 -6.28
CA PHE A 123 -6.70 -19.07 -7.07
C PHE A 123 -5.46 -18.58 -6.35
N CYS A 124 -4.46 -19.46 -6.23
CA CYS A 124 -3.18 -19.09 -5.64
C CYS A 124 -2.22 -18.56 -6.72
N VAL A 125 -1.93 -17.27 -6.69
CA VAL A 125 -0.96 -16.63 -7.59
C VAL A 125 0.15 -16.02 -6.75
N ARG A 126 1.38 -16.54 -6.91
CA ARG A 126 2.57 -16.06 -6.18
C ARG A 126 2.33 -15.95 -4.67
N HIS A 127 1.78 -17.02 -4.07
CA HIS A 127 1.45 -17.14 -2.65
C HIS A 127 0.33 -16.22 -2.14
N MET A 128 -0.40 -15.54 -3.03
CA MET A 128 -1.56 -14.72 -2.69
C MET A 128 -2.85 -15.33 -3.24
N CYS A 129 -3.96 -15.12 -2.52
CA CYS A 129 -5.30 -15.45 -2.99
C CYS A 129 -5.73 -14.42 -4.05
N ALA A 130 -6.21 -14.91 -5.18
CA ALA A 130 -6.57 -14.11 -6.34
C ALA A 130 -7.86 -14.65 -6.98
N GLN A 131 -8.56 -13.76 -7.68
CA GLN A 131 -9.65 -14.18 -8.55
C GLN A 131 -9.12 -15.03 -9.72
N GLN A 132 -10.00 -15.84 -10.31
CA GLN A 132 -9.68 -16.66 -11.45
C GLN A 132 -9.00 -15.85 -12.56
N PRO A 133 -7.82 -16.26 -13.06
CA PRO A 133 -7.28 -15.72 -14.29
C PRO A 133 -8.29 -16.01 -15.39
N GLN A 134 -8.90 -14.98 -15.98
CA GLN A 134 -9.90 -15.12 -17.05
C GLN A 134 -9.25 -15.77 -18.28
N LEU A 135 -9.23 -17.11 -18.35
CA LEU A 135 -8.83 -17.86 -19.52
C LEU A 135 -9.98 -17.83 -20.55
N GLY A 136 -9.98 -16.82 -21.41
CA GLY A 136 -10.65 -16.83 -22.70
C GLY A 136 -12.19 -16.80 -22.69
N SER A 137 -12.76 -15.59 -22.79
CA SER A 137 -14.03 -15.38 -23.50
C SER A 137 -13.75 -14.40 -24.64
N GLY A 138 -13.75 -14.92 -25.87
CA GLY A 138 -13.64 -14.10 -27.06
C GLY A 138 -14.81 -13.13 -27.17
N SER A 139 -14.52 -11.92 -27.67
CA SER A 139 -15.45 -11.01 -28.34
C SER A 139 -16.52 -10.22 -27.56
N HIS A 140 -16.50 -10.09 -26.22
CA HIS A 140 -17.50 -9.24 -25.53
C HIS A 140 -16.96 -8.25 -24.48
N TRP A 141 -15.79 -7.63 -24.71
CA TRP A 141 -15.37 -6.43 -23.95
C TRP A 141 -14.79 -5.28 -24.79
N ILE A 142 -14.73 -5.41 -26.12
CA ILE A 142 -14.44 -4.25 -26.99
C ILE A 142 -15.75 -3.51 -27.19
N GLN A 143 -16.19 -2.71 -26.21
CA GLN A 143 -17.01 -1.51 -26.43
C GLN A 143 -17.00 -0.51 -25.26
N ASN A 144 -16.17 -0.64 -24.21
CA ASN A 144 -16.12 0.39 -23.17
C ASN A 144 -14.73 0.84 -22.69
N SER A 145 -13.70 0.74 -23.54
CA SER A 145 -12.33 1.18 -23.22
C SER A 145 -11.83 2.32 -24.12
N LYS A 146 -12.54 3.45 -24.15
CA LYS A 146 -11.90 4.74 -24.51
C LYS A 146 -11.47 5.49 -23.25
N SER A 147 -10.48 4.95 -22.53
CA SER A 147 -9.72 5.69 -21.48
C SER A 147 -8.56 4.91 -20.84
N HIS A 148 -8.39 3.60 -21.07
CA HIS A 148 -7.49 2.74 -20.28
C HIS A 148 -6.09 2.50 -20.89
N LEU A 149 -5.37 3.54 -21.31
CA LEU A 149 -3.93 3.43 -21.62
C LEU A 149 -3.01 3.85 -20.43
N GLY A 150 -3.57 4.47 -19.38
CA GLY A 150 -2.82 4.89 -18.19
C GLY A 150 -2.88 3.93 -16.99
N LEU A 151 -3.75 2.91 -17.03
CA LEU A 151 -4.05 2.05 -15.86
C LEU A 151 -3.30 0.72 -15.83
N LEU A 152 -2.69 0.30 -16.94
CA LEU A 152 -1.91 -0.94 -16.99
C LEU A 152 -0.50 -0.80 -16.38
N PHE A 153 0.05 0.43 -16.31
CA PHE A 153 1.35 0.66 -15.66
C PHE A 153 1.26 0.67 -14.13
N LEU A 154 0.13 1.10 -13.57
CA LEU A 154 -0.07 1.16 -12.11
C LEU A 154 -0.28 -0.23 -11.49
N SER A 155 -0.92 -1.17 -12.20
CA SER A 155 -1.15 -2.53 -11.69
C SER A 155 0.13 -3.38 -11.62
N VAL A 156 1.12 -3.11 -12.48
CA VAL A 156 2.39 -3.85 -12.51
C VAL A 156 3.31 -3.45 -11.36
N VAL A 157 3.31 -2.17 -10.96
CA VAL A 157 4.15 -1.67 -9.85
C VAL A 157 3.64 -2.18 -8.49
N THR A 158 2.33 -2.26 -8.30
CA THR A 158 1.74 -2.82 -7.06
C THR A 158 2.01 -4.32 -6.90
N LEU A 159 2.13 -5.07 -8.00
CA LEU A 159 2.32 -6.52 -7.96
C LEU A 159 3.77 -6.97 -7.67
N GLN A 160 4.76 -6.10 -7.87
CA GLN A 160 6.17 -6.45 -7.62
C GLN A 160 6.58 -6.26 -6.16
N LEU A 161 5.92 -5.37 -5.42
CA LEU A 161 6.25 -5.08 -4.01
C LEU A 161 5.64 -6.07 -3.01
N LEU A 162 4.67 -6.89 -3.43
CA LEU A 162 4.03 -7.92 -2.58
C LEU A 162 4.70 -9.30 -2.68
N GLN A 163 5.89 -9.40 -3.29
CA GLN A 163 6.63 -10.66 -3.45
C GLN A 163 7.42 -11.08 -2.19
N VAL A 164 6.93 -10.78 -1.00
CA VAL A 164 7.64 -11.15 0.23
C VAL A 164 7.24 -12.56 0.68
N LYS A 165 7.99 -13.53 0.15
CA LYS A 165 8.16 -14.96 0.51
C LYS A 165 6.91 -15.80 0.75
#